data_AF-A0A2M7AI12-F1
#
_entry.id   AF-A0A2M7AI12-F1
#
_cell.length_a   1.000
_cell.length_b   1.000
_cell.length_c   1.000
_cell.angle_alpha   90.00
_cell.angle_beta   90.00
_cell.angle_gamma   90.00
#
_symmetry.space_group_name_H-M   'P 1'
#
loop_
_entity.id
_entity.type
_entity.pdbx_description
1 polymer ?
#
loop_
_entity_poly.entity_id
_entity_poly.type
_entity_poly.pdbx_seq_one_letter_code
_entity_poly.pdbx_strand_id
1 'polypeptide(L)'
;MKRTYRFVQPSGTVVCAIPGKGEIELPVVQGILKHASRESLFDLLKDPDIALKYTLEALRVAPWSALQHFPREWLKECLPKADLREGRARAVEFMLS
;
A
#
# COMPACT_ATOMS: atom_id res chain seq x y z
N MET A 1 -3.30 20.31 23.70
CA MET A 1 -2.91 19.02 23.08
C MET A 1 -2.63 19.24 21.60
N LYS A 2 -1.35 19.36 21.19
CA LYS A 2 -0.99 19.37 19.77
C LYS A 2 -1.10 17.92 19.26
N ARG A 3 -2.13 17.62 18.46
CA ARG A 3 -2.18 16.37 17.67
C ARG A 3 -1.06 16.47 16.64
N THR A 4 0.10 15.89 16.95
CA THR A 4 1.18 15.72 15.96
C THR A 4 0.68 14.72 14.93
N TYR A 5 0.07 15.20 13.84
CA TYR A 5 -0.16 14.39 12.65
C TYR A 5 1.22 13.96 12.15
N ARG A 6 1.69 12.77 12.57
CA ARG A 6 2.81 12.13 11.91
C ARG A 6 2.32 11.70 10.54
N PHE A 7 2.59 12.54 9.55
CA PHE A 7 2.51 12.13 8.15
C PHE A 7 3.39 10.90 8.01
N VAL A 8 2.79 9.79 7.59
CA VAL A 8 3.54 8.56 7.34
C VAL A 8 4.30 8.80 6.04
N GLN A 9 5.56 9.18 6.16
CA GLN A 9 6.43 9.34 5.00
C GLN A 9 6.99 7.97 4.61
N PRO A 10 6.89 7.59 3.32
CA PRO A 10 7.51 6.38 2.84
C PRO A 10 9.03 6.48 2.99
N SER A 11 9.64 5.36 3.32
CA SER A 11 11.08 5.20 3.49
C SER A 11 11.85 5.12 2.17
N GLY A 12 11.14 5.09 1.04
CA GLY A 12 11.64 4.91 -0.32
C GLY A 12 10.55 4.31 -1.20
N THR A 13 10.89 3.99 -2.45
CA THR A 13 10.04 3.24 -3.38
C THR A 13 10.78 2.00 -3.89
N VAL A 14 10.03 0.97 -4.24
CA VAL A 14 10.53 -0.27 -4.84
C VAL A 14 9.79 -0.48 -6.14
N VAL A 15 10.54 -0.73 -7.22
CA VAL A 15 9.95 -1.17 -8.49
C VAL A 15 9.71 -2.67 -8.40
N CYS A 16 8.47 -3.09 -8.60
CA CYS A 16 8.06 -4.49 -8.67
C CYS A 16 7.54 -4.79 -10.07
N ALA A 17 8.11 -5.81 -10.72
CA ALA A 17 7.60 -6.31 -11.99
C ALA A 17 6.44 -7.28 -11.72
N ILE A 18 5.21 -6.88 -12.06
CA ILE A 18 4.04 -7.73 -11.92
C ILE A 18 3.75 -8.42 -13.26
N PRO A 19 3.71 -9.78 -13.28
CA PRO A 19 3.37 -10.53 -14.48
C PRO A 19 2.05 -10.06 -15.09
N GLY A 20 2.11 -9.65 -16.36
CA GLY A 20 0.93 -9.19 -17.11
C GLY A 20 0.51 -7.73 -16.87
N LYS A 21 1.21 -6.97 -16.00
CA LYS A 21 0.93 -5.54 -15.73
C LYS A 21 2.12 -4.62 -15.94
N GLY A 22 3.33 -5.17 -15.96
CA GLY A 22 4.55 -4.38 -16.08
C GLY A 22 5.08 -3.94 -14.72
N GLU A 23 5.84 -2.87 -14.71
CA GLU A 23 6.51 -2.37 -13.52
C GLU A 23 5.60 -1.43 -12.73
N ILE A 24 5.50 -1.66 -11.41
CA ILE A 24 4.80 -0.76 -10.49
C ILE A 24 5.77 -0.23 -9.45
N GLU A 25 5.63 1.05 -9.09
CA GLU A 25 6.39 1.66 -8.00
C GLU A 25 5.60 1.57 -6.69
N LEU A 26 6.10 0.80 -5.73
CA LEU A 26 5.48 0.64 -4.42
C LEU A 26 6.21 1.43 -3.36
N PRO A 27 5.52 2.25 -2.54
CA PRO A 27 6.14 2.94 -1.44
C PRO A 27 6.49 1.97 -0.32
N VAL A 28 7.66 2.15 0.30
CA VAL A 28 8.09 1.37 1.46
C VAL A 28 7.59 2.04 2.73
N VAL A 29 6.42 1.62 3.19
CA VAL A 29 5.82 2.06 4.45
C VAL A 29 5.94 0.97 5.50
N GLN A 30 6.59 1.29 6.63
CA GLN A 30 6.72 0.39 7.77
C GLN A 30 5.38 0.22 8.51
N GLY A 31 5.20 -0.96 9.12
CA GLY A 31 4.00 -1.27 9.91
C GLY A 31 2.80 -1.77 9.09
N ILE A 32 2.92 -1.83 7.76
CA ILE A 32 1.91 -2.48 6.89
C ILE A 32 2.05 -4.01 6.98
N LEU A 33 3.26 -4.54 6.77
CA LEU A 33 3.57 -5.94 7.06
C LEU A 33 4.15 -6.04 8.47
N LYS A 34 3.40 -6.66 9.38
CA LYS A 34 3.71 -6.71 10.83
C LYS A 34 5.06 -7.34 11.18
N HIS A 35 5.59 -8.20 10.32
CA HIS A 35 6.82 -8.97 10.57
C HIS A 35 8.01 -8.54 9.71
N ALA A 36 7.86 -7.53 8.86
CA ALA A 36 8.92 -7.11 7.95
C ALA A 36 9.65 -5.88 8.50
N SER A 37 10.98 -5.96 8.60
CA SER A 37 11.85 -4.81 8.83
C SER A 37 11.88 -3.91 7.59
N ARG A 38 12.28 -2.64 7.76
CA ARG A 38 12.44 -1.69 6.65
C ARG A 38 13.29 -2.25 5.52
N GLU A 39 14.44 -2.81 5.85
CA GLU A 39 15.39 -3.36 4.89
C GLU A 39 14.80 -4.57 4.18
N SER A 40 14.15 -5.47 4.92
CA SER A 40 13.49 -6.63 4.31
C SER A 40 12.36 -6.22 3.37
N LEU A 41 11.63 -5.13 3.64
CA LEU A 41 10.57 -4.66 2.73
C LEU A 41 11.11 -4.29 1.35
N PHE A 42 12.33 -3.74 1.24
CA PHE A 42 12.90 -3.39 -0.06
C PHE A 42 13.10 -4.61 -0.95
N ASP A 43 13.50 -5.74 -0.38
CA ASP A 43 13.70 -6.98 -1.12
C ASP A 43 12.40 -7.77 -1.29
N LEU A 44 11.56 -7.83 -0.25
CA LEU A 44 10.29 -8.53 -0.28
C LEU A 44 9.32 -7.93 -1.30
N LEU A 45 9.29 -6.61 -1.45
CA LEU A 45 8.39 -5.95 -2.40
C LEU A 45 8.80 -6.14 -3.87
N LYS A 46 9.97 -6.72 -4.16
CA LYS A 46 10.32 -7.13 -5.52
C LYS A 46 9.53 -8.37 -5.97
N ASP A 47 9.05 -9.16 -5.01
CA ASP A 47 8.19 -10.32 -5.28
C ASP A 47 6.74 -9.85 -5.53
N PRO A 48 6.15 -10.19 -6.69
CA PRO A 48 4.81 -9.74 -7.06
C PRO A 48 3.70 -10.26 -6.12
N ASP A 49 3.85 -11.47 -5.55
CA ASP A 49 2.89 -12.02 -4.61
C ASP A 49 2.92 -11.26 -3.28
N ILE A 50 4.12 -10.85 -2.86
CA ILE A 50 4.29 -10.06 -1.65
C ILE A 50 3.86 -8.61 -1.87
N ALA A 51 4.17 -8.02 -3.02
CA ALA A 51 3.70 -6.71 -3.44
C ALA A 51 2.17 -6.62 -3.43
N LEU A 52 1.48 -7.67 -3.91
CA LEU A 52 0.03 -7.76 -3.83
C LEU A 52 -0.43 -7.83 -2.38
N LYS A 53 0.06 -8.79 -1.58
CA LYS A 53 -0.30 -8.92 -0.16
C LYS A 53 -0.07 -7.63 0.62
N TYR A 54 1.06 -6.98 0.39
CA TYR A 54 1.42 -5.70 0.97
C TYR A 54 0.39 -4.62 0.66
N THR A 55 -0.04 -4.54 -0.60
CA THR A 55 -1.02 -3.55 -1.03
C THR A 55 -2.41 -3.84 -0.46
N LEU A 56 -2.82 -5.11 -0.37
CA LEU A 56 -4.08 -5.49 0.27
C LEU A 56 -4.08 -5.14 1.76
N GLU A 57 -3.00 -5.42 2.47
CA GLU A 57 -2.86 -5.02 3.87
C GLU A 57 -2.80 -3.50 4.02
N ALA A 58 -2.11 -2.79 3.12
CA ALA A 58 -2.12 -1.33 3.10
C ALA A 58 -3.55 -0.79 2.99
N LEU A 59 -4.33 -1.34 2.04
CA LEU A 59 -5.74 -1.00 1.87
C LEU A 59 -6.57 -1.28 3.12
N ARG A 60 -6.21 -2.26 3.97
CA ARG A 60 -6.93 -2.62 5.21
C ARG A 60 -6.54 -1.82 6.43
N VAL A 61 -5.26 -1.49 6.61
CA VAL A 61 -4.76 -0.92 7.88
C VAL A 61 -4.07 0.42 7.74
N ALA A 62 -3.52 0.74 6.56
CA ALA A 62 -2.72 1.94 6.41
C ALA A 62 -3.57 3.22 6.54
N PRO A 63 -3.02 4.30 7.11
CA PRO A 63 -3.68 5.60 7.10
C PRO A 63 -3.70 6.18 5.69
N TRP A 64 -4.59 7.14 5.48
CA TRP A 64 -4.75 7.81 4.19
C TRP A 64 -3.44 8.41 3.66
N SER A 65 -2.66 9.05 4.54
CA SER A 65 -1.36 9.64 4.17
C SER A 65 -0.38 8.64 3.57
N ALA A 66 -0.47 7.36 3.95
CA ALA A 66 0.35 6.31 3.35
C ALA A 66 -0.20 5.86 1.98
N LEU A 67 -1.52 5.68 1.87
CA LEU A 67 -2.18 5.23 0.63
C LEU A 67 -2.00 6.21 -0.54
N GLN A 68 -1.88 7.52 -0.25
CA GLN A 68 -1.61 8.54 -1.27
C GLN A 68 -0.30 8.34 -2.05
N HIS A 69 0.65 7.59 -1.49
CA HIS A 69 1.93 7.30 -2.14
C HIS A 69 1.89 6.06 -3.05
N PHE A 70 0.80 5.30 -3.06
CA PHE A 70 0.66 4.13 -3.91
C PHE A 70 0.13 4.53 -5.30
N PRO A 71 0.48 3.78 -6.36
CA PRO A 71 -0.08 4.00 -7.69
C PRO A 71 -1.60 3.81 -7.65
N ARG A 72 -2.35 4.82 -8.10
CA ARG A 72 -3.83 4.81 -8.05
C ARG A 72 -4.45 3.65 -8.81
N GLU A 73 -3.95 3.37 -10.01
CA GLU A 73 -4.46 2.29 -10.84
C GLU A 73 -4.23 0.92 -10.18
N TRP A 74 -3.07 0.74 -9.55
CA TRP A 74 -2.78 -0.45 -8.77
C TRP A 74 -3.72 -0.61 -7.56
N LEU A 75 -4.00 0.49 -6.83
CA LEU A 75 -4.96 0.47 -5.72
C LEU A 75 -6.38 0.09 -6.19
N LYS A 76 -6.85 0.64 -7.32
CA LYS A 76 -8.18 0.32 -7.88
C LYS A 76 -8.30 -1.17 -8.20
N GLU A 77 -7.26 -1.78 -8.75
CA GLU A 77 -7.27 -3.20 -9.08
C GLU A 77 -7.16 -4.12 -7.85
N CYS A 78 -6.51 -3.63 -6.79
CA CYS A 78 -6.39 -4.33 -5.51
C CYS A 78 -7.64 -4.20 -4.65
N LEU A 79 -8.42 -3.13 -4.83
CA LEU A 79 -9.62 -2.82 -4.06
C LEU A 79 -10.64 -3.97 -3.99
N PRO A 80 -11.08 -4.59 -5.11
CA PRO A 80 -12.02 -5.71 -5.05
C PRO A 80 -11.43 -6.97 -4.40
N LYS A 81 -10.10 -7.08 -4.30
CA LYS A 81 -9.40 -8.23 -3.71
C LYS A 81 -9.11 -8.06 -2.21
N ALA A 82 -9.19 -6.84 -1.69
CA ALA A 82 -8.73 -6.51 -0.35
C ALA A 82 -9.71 -6.90 0.77
N ASP A 83 -10.91 -7.39 0.44
CA ASP A 83 -11.95 -7.76 1.41
C ASP A 83 -12.10 -6.72 2.53
N LEU A 84 -12.47 -5.50 2.13
CA LEU A 84 -12.55 -4.35 3.02
C LEU A 84 -13.94 -4.26 3.67
N ARG A 85 -13.99 -3.77 4.91
CA ARG A 85 -15.25 -3.34 5.52
C ARG A 85 -15.90 -2.26 4.65
N GLU A 86 -17.22 -2.32 4.49
CA GLU A 86 -18.00 -1.47 3.58
C GLU A 86 -17.67 0.04 3.71
N GLY A 87 -17.59 0.57 4.94
CA GLY A 87 -17.24 1.98 5.16
C GLY A 87 -15.83 2.34 4.69
N ARG A 88 -14.87 1.42 4.79
CA ARG A 88 -13.50 1.62 4.32
C ARG A 88 -13.41 1.46 2.80
N ALA A 89 -14.13 0.49 2.24
CA ALA A 89 -14.24 0.31 0.79
C ALA A 89 -14.75 1.61 0.13
N ARG A 90 -15.90 2.13 0.58
CA ARG A 90 -16.47 3.38 0.06
C ARG A 90 -15.53 4.58 0.20
N ALA A 91 -14.83 4.69 1.33
CA ALA A 91 -13.89 5.78 1.56
C ALA A 91 -12.68 5.71 0.59
N VAL A 92 -12.19 4.51 0.30
CA VAL A 92 -11.12 4.30 -0.68
C VAL A 92 -11.63 4.51 -2.10
N GLU A 93 -12.83 4.02 -2.44
CA GLU A 93 -13.46 4.26 -3.74
C GLU A 93 -13.61 5.75 -4.04
N PHE A 94 -14.18 6.52 -3.10
CA PHE A 94 -14.34 7.98 -3.24
C PHE A 94 -13.01 8.73 -3.43
N MET A 95 -11.92 8.16 -2.92
CA MET A 95 -10.59 8.72 -3.04
C MET A 95 -9.95 8.43 -4.41
N LEU A 96 -10.34 7.31 -5.01
CA LEU A 96 -9.80 6.79 -6.27
C LEU A 96 -10.63 7.21 -7.49
N SER A 97 -11.88 7.68 -7.27
CA SER A 97 -12.74 8.36 -8.24
C SER A 97 -12.26 9.79 -8.51
#